data_AF-A0A059F0U5-F1
#
_entry.id   AF-A0A059F0U5-F1
#
_cell.length_a   1.000
_cell.length_b   1.000
_cell.length_c   1.000
_cell.angle_alpha   90.00
_cell.angle_beta   90.00
_cell.angle_gamma   90.00
#
_symmetry.space_group_name_H-M   'P 1'
#
loop_
_entity.id
_entity.type
_entity.pdbx_description
1 polymer ?
#
loop_
_entity_poly.entity_id
_entity_poly.type
_entity_poly.pdbx_seq_one_letter_code
_entity_poly.pdbx_strand_id
1 'polypeptide(L)'
;MFVSKIKEEEKDNYDVILVDSKKFYKKKETLPKNSSKLRRKRYSDQFKDPCFDKKDIFRKLKMIKAFSTKNRDLDALINKWRNCIEECIVLLQKNHGIFAHHIFKAFSLEKHGFKYDDFCNNSDIEEETNNQFIYEFTGSQSSFDKEKNDSYNPELDENNF
;
A
#
# COMPACT_ATOMS: atom_id res chain seq x y z
N MET A 1 -1.37 -35.07 31.65
CA MET A 1 -1.53 -35.02 33.12
C MET A 1 -0.14 -35.13 33.73
N PHE A 2 0.23 -34.25 34.65
CA PHE A 2 1.54 -34.23 35.30
C PHE A 2 1.40 -34.66 36.75
N VAL A 3 2.38 -35.39 37.27
CA VAL A 3 2.41 -35.86 38.67
C VAL A 3 3.69 -35.39 39.36
N SER A 4 3.57 -35.05 40.64
CA SER A 4 4.67 -34.54 41.47
C SER A 4 5.42 -35.64 42.23
N LYS A 5 4.85 -36.85 42.33
CA LYS A 5 5.44 -38.02 42.99
C LYS A 5 5.25 -39.26 42.11
N ILE A 6 6.29 -40.07 42.00
CA ILE A 6 6.29 -41.38 41.34
C ILE A 6 7.09 -42.37 42.19
N LYS A 7 6.82 -43.66 42.04
CA LYS A 7 7.61 -44.73 42.67
C LYS A 7 8.97 -44.83 41.97
N GLU A 8 10.04 -45.17 42.71
CA GLU A 8 11.40 -45.26 42.14
C GLU A 8 11.50 -46.33 41.04
N GLU A 9 10.80 -47.44 41.19
CA GLU A 9 10.73 -48.54 40.22
C GLU A 9 10.13 -48.13 38.86
N GLU A 10 9.30 -47.08 38.84
CA GLU A 10 8.62 -46.63 37.62
C GLU A 10 9.33 -45.46 36.93
N LYS A 11 10.47 -44.99 37.47
CA LYS A 11 11.14 -43.77 37.01
C LYS A 11 11.51 -43.78 35.53
N ASP A 12 11.84 -44.95 34.99
CA ASP A 12 12.19 -45.12 33.58
C ASP A 12 11.02 -44.85 32.62
N ASN A 13 9.79 -44.96 33.11
CA ASN A 13 8.55 -44.73 32.35
C ASN A 13 8.11 -43.27 32.29
N TYR A 14 8.85 -42.34 32.92
CA TYR A 14 8.48 -40.93 32.99
C TYR A 14 9.60 -40.03 32.45
N ASP A 15 9.20 -38.95 31.76
CA ASP A 15 10.06 -37.82 31.44
C ASP A 15 10.04 -36.83 32.60
N VAL A 16 11.22 -36.33 32.97
CA VAL A 16 11.39 -35.33 34.03
C VAL A 16 11.31 -33.94 33.44
N ILE A 17 10.43 -33.11 33.98
CA ILE A 17 10.25 -31.72 33.61
C ILE A 17 10.56 -30.87 34.84
N LEU A 18 11.45 -29.91 34.69
CA LEU A 18 11.80 -28.94 35.72
C LEU A 18 11.13 -27.61 35.43
N VAL A 19 10.33 -27.11 36.37
CA VAL A 19 9.73 -25.78 36.33
C VAL A 19 9.93 -25.13 37.69
N ASP A 20 10.57 -23.98 37.75
CA ASP A 20 10.83 -23.22 38.98
C ASP A 20 11.44 -24.08 40.10
N SER A 21 12.46 -24.87 39.75
CA SER A 21 13.15 -25.81 40.65
C SER A 21 12.29 -26.96 41.21
N LYS A 22 11.03 -27.09 40.78
CA LYS A 22 10.15 -28.22 41.12
C LYS A 22 10.20 -29.28 40.00
N LYS A 23 10.31 -30.54 40.42
CA LYS A 23 10.31 -31.70 39.51
C LYS A 23 8.88 -32.17 39.25
N PHE A 24 8.53 -32.28 37.99
CA PHE A 24 7.28 -32.86 37.50
C PHE A 24 7.59 -34.05 36.62
N TYR A 25 6.74 -35.07 36.69
CA TYR A 25 6.89 -36.28 35.91
C TYR A 25 5.75 -36.38 34.91
N LYS A 26 6.10 -36.59 33.65
CA LYS A 26 5.14 -36.87 32.57
C LYS A 26 5.34 -38.30 32.12
N LYS A 27 4.29 -39.12 32.16
CA LYS A 27 4.37 -40.51 31.68
C LYS A 27 4.78 -40.49 30.20
N LYS A 28 5.85 -41.23 29.86
CA LYS A 28 6.27 -41.42 28.48
C LYS A 28 5.11 -42.06 27.74
N GLU A 29 4.63 -41.40 26.70
CA GLU A 29 3.66 -42.04 25.80
C GLU A 29 4.42 -43.13 25.06
N THR A 30 4.21 -44.40 25.45
CA THR A 30 4.54 -45.53 24.60
C THR A 30 3.64 -45.42 23.38
N LEU A 31 4.06 -44.63 22.40
CA LEU A 31 3.38 -44.51 21.12
C LEU A 31 3.43 -45.91 20.50
N PRO A 32 2.29 -46.61 20.34
CA PRO A 32 2.31 -47.77 19.47
C PRO A 32 2.75 -47.28 18.09
N LYS A 33 3.64 -48.02 17.42
CA LYS A 33 4.14 -47.70 16.06
C LYS A 33 3.00 -47.45 15.04
N ASN A 34 1.75 -47.79 15.38
CA ASN A 34 0.53 -47.55 14.60
C ASN A 34 -0.43 -46.50 15.21
N SER A 35 0.03 -45.58 16.05
CA SER A 35 -0.86 -44.56 16.61
C SER A 35 -1.34 -43.59 15.53
N SER A 36 -2.65 -43.53 15.32
CA SER A 36 -3.35 -42.56 14.47
C SER A 36 -3.06 -41.10 14.82
N LYS A 37 -2.42 -40.84 15.98
CA LYS A 37 -1.99 -39.51 16.44
C LYS A 37 -0.89 -38.87 15.58
N LEU A 38 -0.11 -39.65 14.82
CA LEU A 38 0.91 -39.12 13.90
C LEU A 38 0.40 -38.86 12.48
N ARG A 39 -0.85 -39.24 12.16
CA ARG A 39 -1.43 -38.91 10.86
C ARG A 39 -1.65 -37.40 10.83
N ARG A 40 -1.09 -36.72 9.82
CA ARG A 40 -1.39 -35.32 9.53
C ARG A 40 -2.92 -35.16 9.50
N LYS A 41 -3.44 -34.40 10.46
CA LYS A 41 -4.88 -34.08 10.52
C LYS A 41 -5.26 -33.41 9.20
N ARG A 42 -6.38 -33.84 8.62
CA ARG A 42 -6.93 -33.15 7.45
C ARG A 42 -7.36 -31.76 7.89
N TYR A 43 -7.39 -30.81 6.96
CA TYR A 43 -7.86 -29.45 7.25
C TYR A 43 -9.26 -29.45 7.89
N SER A 44 -10.14 -30.34 7.43
CA SER A 44 -11.49 -30.52 8.00
C SER A 44 -11.51 -31.00 9.46
N ASP A 45 -10.46 -31.68 9.93
CA ASP A 45 -10.36 -32.13 11.33
C ASP A 45 -9.99 -30.98 12.28
N GLN A 46 -9.60 -29.82 11.76
CA GLN A 46 -9.33 -28.63 12.58
C GLN A 46 -10.61 -28.03 13.15
N PHE A 47 -11.72 -28.07 12.39
CA PHE A 47 -13.03 -27.56 12.80
C PHE A 47 -13.74 -28.45 13.82
N LYS A 48 -13.24 -29.67 14.05
CA LYS A 48 -13.77 -30.60 15.05
C LYS A 48 -13.19 -30.35 16.44
N ASP A 49 -12.21 -29.46 16.58
CA ASP A 49 -11.65 -29.06 17.88
C ASP A 49 -12.63 -28.11 18.58
N PRO A 50 -13.15 -28.44 19.79
CA PRO A 50 -14.06 -27.57 20.55
C PRO A 50 -13.47 -26.19 20.87
N CYS A 51 -12.13 -26.05 20.79
CA CYS A 51 -11.41 -24.80 21.01
C CYS A 51 -10.99 -24.11 19.70
N PHE A 52 -11.43 -24.59 18.53
CA PHE A 52 -11.08 -24.02 17.24
C PHE A 52 -11.43 -22.53 17.16
N ASP A 53 -12.64 -22.15 17.56
CA ASP A 53 -13.09 -20.76 17.52
C ASP A 53 -12.20 -19.85 18.37
N LYS A 54 -11.84 -20.29 19.57
CA LYS A 54 -10.94 -19.53 20.47
C LYS A 54 -9.55 -19.35 19.85
N LYS A 55 -9.02 -20.39 19.19
CA LYS A 55 -7.72 -20.32 18.49
C LYS A 55 -7.77 -19.39 17.28
N ASP A 56 -8.86 -19.43 16.51
CA ASP A 56 -9.03 -18.57 15.35
C ASP A 56 -9.22 -17.10 15.74
N ILE A 57 -10.04 -16.83 16.75
CA ILE A 57 -10.19 -15.49 17.34
C ILE A 57 -8.83 -14.96 17.80
N PHE A 58 -8.06 -15.77 18.54
CA PHE A 58 -6.74 -15.36 19.01
C PHE A 58 -5.75 -15.10 17.87
N ARG A 59 -5.79 -15.91 16.79
CA ARG A 59 -4.99 -15.70 15.58
C ARG A 59 -5.34 -14.36 14.91
N LYS A 60 -6.62 -14.08 14.72
CA LYS A 60 -7.11 -12.82 14.14
C LYS A 60 -6.69 -11.62 14.99
N LEU A 61 -6.85 -11.71 16.31
CA LEU A 61 -6.40 -10.65 17.23
C LEU A 61 -4.89 -10.42 17.16
N LYS A 62 -4.08 -11.48 17.05
CA LYS A 62 -2.64 -11.35 16.82
C LYS A 62 -2.31 -10.65 15.50
N MET A 63 -3.02 -10.95 14.42
CA MET A 63 -2.83 -10.27 13.13
C MET A 63 -3.19 -8.79 13.23
N ILE A 64 -4.31 -8.44 13.86
CA ILE A 64 -4.72 -7.05 14.09
C ILE A 64 -3.68 -6.31 14.94
N LYS A 65 -3.21 -6.94 16.02
CA LYS A 65 -2.16 -6.36 16.87
C LYS A 65 -0.87 -6.13 16.10
N ALA A 66 -0.42 -7.10 15.31
CA ALA A 66 0.78 -6.97 14.48
C ALA A 66 0.65 -5.85 13.44
N PHE A 67 -0.52 -5.75 12.79
CA PHE A 67 -0.84 -4.68 11.86
C PHE A 67 -0.80 -3.31 12.55
N SER A 68 -1.46 -3.18 13.71
CA SER A 68 -1.45 -1.96 14.52
C SER A 68 -0.03 -1.57 14.96
N THR A 69 0.81 -2.51 15.36
CA THR A 69 2.20 -2.21 15.73
C THR A 69 3.07 -1.80 14.54
N LYS A 70 2.85 -2.39 13.36
CA LYS A 70 3.66 -2.11 12.16
C LYS A 70 3.28 -0.78 11.52
N ASN A 71 1.99 -0.43 11.57
CA ASN A 71 1.42 0.74 10.92
C ASN A 71 1.09 1.87 11.91
N ARG A 72 1.63 1.79 13.13
CA ARG A 72 1.26 2.71 14.22
C ARG A 72 1.56 4.16 13.89
N ASP A 73 2.62 4.39 13.11
CA ASP A 73 3.13 5.72 12.79
C ASP A 73 2.92 6.08 11.31
N LEU A 74 1.89 5.54 10.66
CA LEU A 74 1.56 5.94 9.28
C LEU A 74 1.26 7.45 9.21
N ASP A 75 0.51 7.99 10.17
CA ASP A 75 0.19 9.43 10.19
C ASP A 75 1.45 10.28 10.38
N ALA A 76 2.37 9.85 11.25
CA ALA A 76 3.64 10.54 11.43
C ALA A 76 4.51 10.47 10.17
N LEU A 77 4.50 9.33 9.47
CA LEU A 77 5.23 9.16 8.21
C LEU A 77 4.63 10.01 7.09
N ILE A 78 3.30 10.04 6.97
CA ILE A 78 2.57 10.90 6.02
C ILE A 78 2.92 12.35 6.28
N ASN A 79 2.84 12.80 7.54
CA ASN A 79 3.17 14.18 7.91
C ASN A 79 4.64 14.52 7.62
N LYS A 80 5.57 13.61 7.88
CA LYS A 80 6.99 13.80 7.56
C LYS A 80 7.21 14.03 6.06
N TRP A 81 6.62 13.18 5.22
CA TRP A 81 6.75 13.32 3.77
C TRP A 81 6.02 14.53 3.23
N ARG A 82 4.84 14.85 3.79
CA ARG A 82 4.10 16.06 3.47
C ARG A 82 4.97 17.30 3.71
N ASN A 83 5.51 17.45 4.92
CA ASN A 83 6.38 18.58 5.26
C ASN A 83 7.61 18.67 4.35
N CYS A 84 8.22 17.54 4.01
CA CYS A 84 9.37 17.50 3.10
C CYS A 84 9.00 17.99 1.70
N ILE A 85 7.83 17.60 1.18
CA ILE A 85 7.35 18.08 -0.12
C ILE A 85 7.02 19.58 -0.06
N GLU A 86 6.39 20.05 1.02
CA GLU A 86 6.10 21.47 1.24
C GLU A 86 7.38 22.31 1.23
N GLU A 87 8.43 21.87 1.94
CA GLU A 87 9.74 22.52 1.92
C GLU A 87 10.36 22.55 0.52
N CYS A 88 10.27 21.45 -0.23
CA CYS A 88 10.74 21.39 -1.61
C CYS A 88 10.01 22.39 -2.52
N ILE A 89 8.69 22.53 -2.40
CA ILE A 89 7.90 23.51 -3.17
C ILE A 89 8.39 24.93 -2.85
N VAL A 90 8.56 25.25 -1.57
CA VAL A 90 9.06 26.57 -1.12
C VAL A 90 10.47 26.84 -1.66
N LEU A 91 11.36 25.85 -1.67
CA LEU A 91 12.72 26.00 -2.21
C LEU A 91 12.72 26.22 -3.72
N LEU A 92 11.87 25.51 -4.46
CA LEU A 92 11.74 25.68 -5.92
C LEU A 92 11.21 27.08 -6.26
N GLN A 93 10.25 27.59 -5.49
CA GLN A 93 9.76 28.97 -5.66
C GLN A 93 10.85 30.00 -5.34
N LYS A 94 11.50 29.88 -4.18
CA LYS A 94 12.44 30.91 -3.70
C LYS A 94 13.78 30.92 -4.42
N ASN A 95 14.37 29.75 -4.66
CA ASN A 95 15.73 29.64 -5.17
C ASN A 95 15.78 29.52 -6.69
N HIS A 96 14.73 28.94 -7.29
CA HIS A 96 14.68 28.68 -8.72
C HIS A 96 13.62 29.52 -9.44
N GLY A 97 12.82 30.31 -8.71
CA GLY A 97 11.79 31.17 -9.30
C GLY A 97 10.69 30.40 -10.02
N ILE A 98 10.49 29.12 -9.70
CA ILE A 98 9.49 28.29 -10.39
C ILE A 98 8.13 28.53 -9.74
N PHE A 99 7.15 28.93 -10.54
CA PHE A 99 5.78 29.17 -10.09
C PHE A 99 5.09 27.90 -9.56
N ALA A 100 4.17 28.09 -8.61
CA ALA A 100 3.47 26.97 -7.97
C ALA A 100 2.73 26.11 -9.02
N HIS A 101 2.10 26.73 -10.01
CA HIS A 101 1.26 26.02 -10.98
C HIS A 101 2.07 25.03 -11.82
N HIS A 102 3.30 25.40 -12.21
CA HIS A 102 4.22 24.51 -12.93
C HIS A 102 4.64 23.32 -12.06
N ILE A 103 4.91 23.54 -10.78
CA ILE A 103 5.28 22.50 -9.83
C ILE A 103 4.10 21.54 -9.62
N PHE A 104 2.90 22.08 -9.40
CA PHE A 104 1.67 21.30 -9.21
C PHE A 104 1.34 20.44 -10.43
N LYS A 105 1.50 20.99 -11.64
CA LYS A 105 1.29 20.26 -12.90
C LYS A 105 2.33 19.18 -13.13
N ALA A 106 3.62 19.49 -12.92
CA ALA A 106 4.72 18.56 -13.16
C ALA A 106 4.65 17.32 -12.24
N PHE A 107 4.30 17.52 -10.97
CA PHE A 107 4.26 16.45 -9.97
C PHE A 107 2.85 15.94 -9.65
N SER A 108 1.80 16.44 -10.32
CA SER A 108 0.40 16.07 -10.08
C SER A 108 -0.01 16.16 -8.60
N LEU A 109 0.42 17.22 -7.91
CA LEU A 109 0.34 17.33 -6.44
C LEU A 109 -1.10 17.29 -5.89
N GLU A 110 -2.08 17.76 -6.66
CA GLU A 110 -3.50 17.69 -6.28
C GLU A 110 -3.99 16.26 -6.05
N LYS A 111 -3.51 15.29 -6.85
CA LYS A 111 -3.85 13.87 -6.69
C LYS A 111 -3.31 13.28 -5.38
N HIS A 112 -2.32 13.95 -4.79
CA HIS A 112 -1.67 13.56 -3.56
C HIS A 112 -2.17 14.36 -2.35
N GLY A 113 -3.22 15.18 -2.51
CA GLY A 113 -3.90 15.88 -1.42
C GLY A 113 -3.31 17.25 -1.07
N PHE A 114 -2.39 17.79 -1.88
CA PHE A 114 -1.93 19.17 -1.75
C PHE A 114 -2.91 20.12 -2.44
N LYS A 115 -3.15 21.29 -1.85
CA LYS A 115 -4.02 22.31 -2.43
C LYS A 115 -3.17 23.41 -3.03
N TYR A 116 -3.48 23.80 -4.27
CA TYR A 116 -2.75 24.85 -4.98
C TYR A 116 -2.79 26.19 -4.23
N ASP A 117 -3.97 26.55 -3.70
CA ASP A 117 -4.21 27.80 -2.96
C ASP A 117 -3.28 27.99 -1.77
N ASP A 118 -2.78 26.91 -1.16
CA ASP A 118 -1.87 26.98 -0.01
C ASP A 118 -0.46 27.45 -0.42
N PHE A 119 -0.12 27.44 -1.72
CA PHE A 119 1.21 27.77 -2.26
C PHE A 119 1.19 28.82 -3.37
N CYS A 120 0.00 29.23 -3.83
CA CYS A 120 -0.18 30.26 -4.83
C CYS A 120 0.04 31.64 -4.20
N ASN A 121 1.00 32.41 -4.73
CA ASN A 121 1.16 33.83 -4.39
C ASN A 121 0.43 34.69 -5.43
N ASN A 122 0.04 35.92 -5.08
CA ASN A 122 -0.65 36.85 -5.99
C ASN A 122 0.09 37.06 -7.34
N SER A 123 1.41 36.86 -7.38
CA SER A 123 2.23 36.88 -8.60
C SER A 123 1.87 35.80 -9.62
N ASP A 124 1.41 34.64 -9.16
CA ASP A 124 1.17 33.47 -10.00
C ASP A 124 -0.21 33.58 -10.70
N ILE A 125 -1.13 34.33 -10.09
CA ILE A 125 -2.49 34.62 -10.61
C ILE A 125 -2.43 35.58 -11.81
N GLU A 126 -1.50 36.54 -11.79
CA GLU A 126 -1.31 37.51 -12.88
C GLU A 126 -0.74 36.85 -14.16
N GLU A 127 0.10 35.82 -14.04
CA GLU A 127 0.58 35.08 -15.21
C GLU A 127 -0.45 34.08 -15.77
N GLU A 128 -1.25 33.40 -14.93
CA GLU A 128 -2.33 32.54 -15.41
C GLU A 128 -3.37 33.33 -16.21
N THR A 129 -3.77 34.49 -15.70
CA THR A 129 -4.70 35.39 -16.41
C THR A 129 -4.12 35.90 -17.72
N ASN A 130 -2.84 36.28 -17.75
CA ASN A 130 -2.18 36.70 -18.99
C ASN A 130 -2.02 35.55 -20.01
N ASN A 131 -1.65 34.35 -19.56
CA ASN A 131 -1.52 33.17 -20.44
C ASN A 131 -2.88 32.70 -20.98
N GLN A 132 -3.94 32.76 -20.17
CA GLN A 132 -5.32 32.48 -20.58
C GLN A 132 -5.78 33.51 -21.64
N PHE A 133 -5.47 34.79 -21.42
CA PHE A 133 -5.82 35.88 -22.35
C PHE A 133 -5.12 35.73 -23.71
N ILE A 134 -3.84 35.34 -23.72
CA ILE A 134 -3.10 35.07 -24.96
C ILE A 134 -3.71 33.88 -25.72
N TYR A 135 -4.13 32.83 -25.01
CA TYR A 135 -4.73 31.65 -25.64
C TYR A 135 -6.13 31.95 -26.22
N GLU A 136 -6.94 32.77 -25.55
CA GLU A 136 -8.25 33.21 -26.07
C GLU A 136 -8.10 34.17 -27.27
N PHE A 137 -7.10 35.06 -27.23
CA PHE A 137 -6.80 36.00 -28.30
C PHE A 137 -6.26 35.31 -29.57
N THR A 138 -5.41 34.28 -29.41
CA THR A 138 -4.84 33.52 -30.54
C THR A 138 -5.76 32.38 -31.01
N GLY A 139 -6.62 31.83 -30.15
CA GLY A 139 -7.61 30.82 -30.51
C GLY A 139 -8.76 31.35 -31.39
N SER A 140 -9.01 32.66 -31.36
CA SER A 140 -10.08 33.31 -32.14
C SER A 140 -9.68 33.65 -33.59
N GLN A 141 -8.43 33.39 -34.02
CA GLN A 141 -7.97 33.69 -35.39
C GLN A 141 -7.96 32.48 -36.35
N SER A 142 -8.38 31.28 -35.92
CA SER A 142 -8.29 30.07 -36.78
C SER A 142 -9.57 29.70 -37.55
N SER A 143 -10.60 30.54 -37.55
CA SER A 143 -11.87 30.32 -38.26
C SER A 143 -12.12 31.32 -39.39
N PHE A 144 -11.13 31.49 -40.27
CA PHE A 144 -11.34 31.94 -41.66
C PHE A 144 -10.23 31.34 -42.51
N ASP A 145 -10.46 30.13 -43.04
CA ASP A 145 -9.96 29.66 -44.33
C ASP A 145 -10.27 28.16 -44.47
N LYS A 146 -11.51 27.87 -44.85
CA LYS A 146 -11.89 26.58 -45.44
C LYS A 146 -13.18 26.76 -46.21
N GLU A 147 -13.06 27.13 -47.48
CA GLU A 147 -14.03 26.77 -48.51
C GLU A 147 -13.43 27.07 -49.89
N LYS A 148 -12.85 26.04 -50.52
CA LYS A 148 -13.37 25.54 -51.81
C LYS A 148 -12.76 24.19 -52.14
N ASN A 149 -13.68 23.24 -52.25
CA ASN A 149 -13.46 21.83 -52.44
C ASN A 149 -12.91 21.50 -53.82
N ASP A 150 -12.09 20.46 -53.81
CA ASP A 150 -11.79 19.50 -54.85
C ASP A 150 -12.91 19.29 -55.89
N SER A 151 -12.52 19.37 -57.16
CA SER A 151 -13.11 18.61 -58.26
C SER A 151 -11.98 18.23 -59.21
N TYR A 152 -11.40 17.05 -58.99
CA TYR A 152 -10.48 16.43 -59.94
C TYR A 152 -11.24 15.35 -60.70
N ASN A 153 -11.42 15.58 -62.00
CA ASN A 153 -12.11 14.71 -62.94
C ASN A 153 -11.03 13.87 -63.66
N PRO A 154 -11.12 12.53 -63.70
CA PRO A 154 -10.10 11.72 -64.35
C PRO A 154 -10.55 11.39 -65.78
N GLU A 155 -10.04 12.07 -66.79
CA GLU A 155 -10.05 11.57 -68.17
C GLU A 155 -9.01 12.29 -69.05
N LEU A 156 -8.09 11.47 -69.58
CA LEU A 156 -7.47 11.50 -70.91
C LEU A 156 -6.64 12.71 -71.38
N ASP A 157 -5.34 12.47 -71.59
CA ASP A 157 -4.63 12.54 -72.90
C ASP A 157 -3.11 12.49 -72.60
N GLU A 158 -2.45 11.36 -72.84
CA GLU A 158 -1.76 11.02 -74.09
C GLU A 158 -0.94 12.17 -74.73
N ASN A 159 0.36 11.88 -74.88
CA ASN A 159 1.34 12.49 -75.80
C ASN A 159 1.90 13.89 -75.46
N ASN A 160 3.18 13.95 -75.06
CA ASN A 160 4.29 14.27 -75.99
C ASN A 160 5.55 14.79 -75.25
N PHE A 161 6.67 14.14 -75.59
CA PHE A 161 8.08 14.58 -75.55
C PHE A 161 8.76 14.88 -74.20
#